data_AF-A0A0C2MFY1-F1
#
_entry.id   AF-A0A0C2MFY1-F1
#
_cell.length_a   1.000
_cell.length_b   1.000
_cell.length_c   1.000
_cell.angle_alpha   90.00
_cell.angle_beta   90.00
_cell.angle_gamma   90.00
#
_symmetry.space_group_name_H-M   'P 1'
#
loop_
_entity.id
_entity.type
_entity.pdbx_description
1 polymer ?
#
loop_
_entity_poly.entity_id
_entity_poly.type
_entity_poly.pdbx_seq_one_letter_code
_entity_poly.pdbx_strand_id
1 'polypeptide(L)'
;MNEGEVLVGKNDKILYHLNDTSYSFDMGNTWTELDLGITSYETNQFISGKGAEKFKMLTAIFPKETNDIRIVIVDFSEIFDHLCSESDYVVSTPGFEITHSCFQGRKDTSYLKVPINVCESRIEDLKKIISTPCLCTPEDFVW
;
A
#
# COMPACT_ATOMS: atom_id res chain seq x y z
N MET A 1 2.02 4.06 1.09
CA MET A 1 3.27 4.73 0.63
C MET A 1 3.73 4.02 -0.63
N ASN A 2 4.44 4.72 -1.52
CA ASN A 2 4.83 4.26 -2.85
C ASN A 2 3.74 3.43 -3.56
N GLU A 3 2.65 4.07 -3.99
CA GLU A 3 1.56 3.40 -4.74
C GLU A 3 0.89 2.20 -4.04
N GLY A 4 1.00 2.10 -2.71
CA GLY A 4 0.33 1.06 -1.92
C GLY A 4 1.24 -0.12 -1.56
N GLU A 5 2.54 -0.03 -1.84
CA GLU A 5 3.51 -1.06 -1.45
C GLU A 5 3.73 -1.18 0.05
N VAL A 6 3.65 -0.06 0.76
CA VAL A 6 3.64 -0.05 2.23
C VAL A 6 2.32 0.56 2.68
N LEU A 7 1.53 -0.22 3.40
CA LEU A 7 0.35 0.28 4.11
C LEU A 7 0.74 0.49 5.57
N VAL A 8 0.30 1.62 6.14
CA VAL A 8 0.41 1.88 7.58
C VAL A 8 -0.97 2.20 8.09
N GLY A 9 -1.34 1.55 9.19
CA GLY A 9 -2.65 1.60 9.79
C GLY A 9 -2.56 1.91 11.28
N LYS A 10 -3.53 2.66 11.77
CA LYS A 10 -3.76 2.89 13.19
C LYS A 10 -4.91 2.01 13.67
N ASN A 11 -4.71 1.30 14.78
CA ASN A 11 -5.70 0.47 15.42
C ASN A 11 -6.51 1.29 16.44
N ASP A 12 -7.77 1.59 16.11
CA ASP A 12 -8.67 2.36 16.99
C ASP A 12 -9.22 1.54 18.18
N LYS A 13 -9.06 0.21 18.19
CA LYS A 13 -9.56 -0.66 19.28
C LYS A 13 -8.48 -0.89 20.36
N ILE A 14 -8.40 0.07 21.28
CA ILE A 14 -7.42 0.19 22.36
C ILE A 14 -7.81 -0.65 23.59
N LEU A 15 -7.73 -1.98 23.54
CA LEU A 15 -7.88 -2.79 24.76
C LEU A 15 -6.70 -3.70 25.09
N TYR A 16 -5.90 -4.12 24.12
CA TYR A 16 -4.84 -5.11 24.37
C TYR A 16 -3.48 -4.83 23.70
N HIS A 17 -3.36 -3.78 22.88
CA HIS A 17 -2.11 -3.45 22.21
C HIS A 17 -1.35 -2.34 22.95
N LEU A 18 -0.05 -2.55 23.11
CA LEU A 18 0.86 -1.57 23.69
C LEU A 18 1.05 -0.40 22.73
N ASN A 19 1.13 -0.68 21.42
CA ASN A 19 1.27 0.30 20.35
C ASN A 19 0.05 0.28 19.42
N ASP A 20 -0.35 1.46 18.93
CA ASP A 20 -1.52 1.61 18.08
C ASP A 20 -1.23 1.58 16.57
N THR A 21 0.04 1.43 16.16
CA THR A 21 0.45 1.48 14.75
C THR A 21 0.91 0.12 14.24
N SER A 22 0.49 -0.21 13.03
CA SER A 22 0.88 -1.42 12.31
C SER A 22 1.16 -1.13 10.84
N TYR A 23 1.90 -2.01 10.19
CA TYR A 23 2.24 -1.90 8.78
C TYR A 23 2.03 -3.22 8.03
N SER A 24 1.89 -3.13 6.71
CA SER A 24 1.72 -4.26 5.79
C SER A 24 2.46 -4.02 4.48
N PHE A 25 3.06 -5.08 3.92
CA PHE A 25 3.76 -5.08 2.63
C PHE A 25 3.05 -5.91 1.55
N ASP A 26 1.99 -6.60 1.91
CA ASP A 26 1.29 -7.58 1.08
C ASP A 26 -0.15 -7.13 0.78
N MET A 27 -0.33 -5.82 0.59
CA MET A 27 -1.62 -5.19 0.33
C MET A 27 -2.65 -5.39 1.45
N GLY A 28 -2.20 -5.55 2.70
CA GLY A 28 -3.06 -5.66 3.87
C GLY A 28 -3.50 -7.09 4.20
N ASN A 29 -2.92 -8.11 3.56
CA ASN A 29 -3.20 -9.51 3.89
C ASN A 29 -2.62 -9.89 5.27
N THR A 30 -1.44 -9.39 5.59
CA THR A 30 -0.79 -9.54 6.90
C THR A 30 -0.36 -8.18 7.45
N TRP A 31 -0.44 -8.05 8.78
CA TRP A 31 -0.12 -6.82 9.50
C TRP A 31 0.89 -7.11 10.62
N THR A 32 1.89 -6.25 10.75
CA THR A 32 2.91 -6.33 11.79
C THR A 32 2.85 -5.08 12.66
N GLU A 33 2.91 -5.24 13.98
CA GLU A 33 2.97 -4.11 14.93
C GLU A 33 4.28 -3.34 14.75
N LEU A 34 4.20 -2.01 14.73
CA LEU A 34 5.37 -1.15 14.60
C LEU A 34 6.07 -1.02 15.96
N ASP A 35 7.26 -1.59 16.08
CA ASP A 35 8.12 -1.41 17.24
C ASP A 35 9.05 -0.22 17.04
N LEU A 36 8.95 0.78 17.92
CA LEU A 36 9.80 1.97 17.94
C LEU A 36 10.85 1.92 19.07
N GLY A 37 11.02 0.78 19.74
CA GLY A 37 11.84 0.65 20.95
C GLY A 37 11.27 1.41 22.15
N ILE A 38 9.96 1.69 22.13
CA ILE A 38 9.21 2.39 23.19
C ILE A 38 8.15 1.43 23.71
N THR A 39 8.05 1.28 25.03
CA THR A 39 7.15 0.31 25.67
C THR A 39 5.70 0.44 25.23
N SER A 40 5.21 1.68 25.09
CA SER A 40 3.88 1.97 24.59
C SER A 40 3.77 3.41 24.11
N TYR A 41 3.08 3.62 23.00
CA TYR A 41 2.83 4.95 22.44
C TYR A 41 1.49 5.01 21.72
N GLU A 42 0.99 6.24 21.58
CA GLU A 42 -0.12 6.57 20.70
C GLU A 42 0.37 7.44 19.55
N THR A 43 -0.20 7.21 18.38
CA THR A 43 0.22 7.88 17.15
C THR A 43 -0.88 8.80 16.69
N ASN A 44 -0.55 10.02 16.28
CA ASN A 44 -1.57 11.01 15.91
C ASN A 44 -1.82 11.05 14.39
N GLN A 45 -0.82 11.46 13.62
CA GLN A 45 -0.93 11.64 12.18
C GLN A 45 0.27 11.03 11.47
N PHE A 46 0.02 10.45 10.29
CA PHE A 46 1.05 9.91 9.41
C PHE A 46 1.29 10.86 8.24
N ILE A 47 2.54 11.22 8.01
CA ILE A 47 2.97 11.97 6.83
C ILE A 47 3.87 11.05 6.01
N SER A 48 3.45 10.71 4.80
CA SER A 48 4.25 9.90 3.88
C SER A 48 5.21 10.79 3.09
N GLY A 49 6.46 10.33 2.94
CA GLY A 49 7.44 10.98 2.10
C GLY A 49 7.15 10.82 0.59
N LYS A 50 7.88 11.57 -0.22
CA LYS A 50 7.75 11.61 -1.69
C LYS A 50 9.11 11.58 -2.36
N GLY A 51 9.17 11.17 -3.62
CA GLY A 51 10.42 11.11 -4.39
C GLY A 51 11.43 10.16 -3.73
N ALA A 52 12.63 10.64 -3.40
CA ALA A 52 13.65 9.86 -2.71
C ALA A 52 13.22 9.35 -1.31
N GLU A 53 12.21 10.01 -0.69
CA GLU A 53 11.71 9.69 0.64
C GLU A 53 10.43 8.84 0.62
N LYS A 54 10.08 8.23 -0.53
CA LYS A 54 8.79 7.55 -0.75
C LYS A 54 8.49 6.39 0.19
N PHE A 55 9.50 5.83 0.86
CA PHE A 55 9.38 4.77 1.86
C PHE A 55 9.55 5.26 3.30
N LYS A 56 9.73 6.57 3.51
CA LYS A 56 9.81 7.14 4.83
C LYS A 56 8.46 7.70 5.26
N MET A 57 8.20 7.57 6.55
CA MET A 57 7.03 8.13 7.21
C MET A 57 7.49 8.99 8.37
N LEU A 58 6.95 10.20 8.46
CA LEU A 58 7.07 11.04 9.64
C LEU A 58 5.79 10.95 10.45
N THR A 59 5.91 10.78 11.77
CA THR A 59 4.77 10.80 12.68
C THR A 59 5.13 11.37 14.05
N ALA A 60 4.14 11.98 14.69
CA ALA A 60 4.23 12.39 16.08
C ALA A 60 3.63 11.30 16.97
N ILE A 61 4.42 10.87 17.94
CA ILE A 61 4.04 9.87 18.94
C ILE A 61 3.95 10.49 20.33
N PHE A 62 3.06 9.93 21.13
CA PHE A 62 2.80 10.28 22.51
C PHE A 62 3.07 9.03 23.35
N PRO A 63 4.27 8.87 23.92
CA PRO A 63 4.56 7.76 24.81
C PRO A 63 3.57 7.76 25.98
N LYS A 64 3.09 6.61 26.44
CA LYS A 64 2.13 6.58 27.57
C LYS A 64 2.81 6.77 28.93
N GLU A 65 4.11 6.49 29.00
CA GLU A 65 4.92 6.62 30.23
C GLU A 65 5.36 8.06 30.51
N THR A 66 5.46 8.89 29.47
CA THR A 66 6.02 10.23 29.54
C THR A 66 5.08 11.21 28.83
N ASN A 67 4.84 12.38 29.42
CA ASN A 67 3.92 13.37 28.87
C ASN A 67 4.60 14.30 27.82
N ASP A 68 5.59 13.77 27.09
CA ASP A 68 6.32 14.45 26.04
C ASP A 68 5.80 14.04 24.65
N ILE A 69 6.09 14.87 23.65
CA ILE A 69 5.79 14.57 22.25
C ILE A 69 7.10 14.26 21.56
N ARG A 70 7.15 13.16 20.82
CA ARG A 70 8.32 12.80 20.01
C ARG A 70 7.94 12.77 18.56
N ILE A 71 8.84 13.24 17.71
CA ILE A 71 8.73 13.12 16.26
C ILE A 71 9.64 11.98 15.84
N VAL A 72 9.09 10.99 15.17
CA VAL A 72 9.83 9.83 14.67
C VAL A 72 9.74 9.79 13.16
N ILE A 73 10.84 9.35 12.54
CA ILE A 73 10.90 9.02 11.13
C ILE A 73 11.09 7.51 11.05
N VAL A 74 10.15 6.84 10.42
CA VAL A 74 10.20 5.40 10.16
C VAL A 74 10.63 5.23 8.71
N ASP A 75 11.65 4.42 8.47
CA ASP A 75 12.17 4.15 7.14
C ASP A 75 11.93 2.69 6.77
N PHE A 76 11.12 2.44 5.75
CA PHE A 76 10.82 1.10 5.23
C PHE A 76 11.70 0.73 4.03
N SER A 77 12.66 1.56 3.62
CA SER A 77 13.45 1.33 2.39
C SER A 77 14.31 0.08 2.47
N GLU A 78 14.86 -0.26 3.64
CA GLU A 78 15.72 -1.44 3.85
C GLU A 78 14.99 -2.78 3.67
N ILE A 79 13.66 -2.78 3.57
CA ILE A 79 12.86 -3.98 3.36
C ILE A 79 12.85 -4.39 1.87
N PHE A 80 13.18 -3.46 0.98
CA PHE A 80 13.19 -3.68 -0.45
C PHE A 80 14.62 -3.91 -0.94
N ASP A 81 15.05 -5.17 -1.00
CA ASP A 81 16.41 -5.53 -1.42
C ASP A 81 16.67 -5.40 -2.93
N HIS A 82 15.61 -5.34 -3.73
CA HIS A 82 15.70 -5.34 -5.18
C HIS A 82 14.46 -4.69 -5.84
N LEU A 83 14.61 -4.33 -7.11
CA LEU A 83 13.51 -3.87 -7.96
C LEU A 83 12.65 -5.03 -8.43
N CYS A 84 11.34 -4.82 -8.51
CA CYS A 84 10.42 -5.79 -9.08
C CYS A 84 10.72 -6.05 -10.56
N SER A 85 10.60 -7.31 -10.97
CA SER A 85 10.71 -7.78 -12.35
C SER A 85 9.34 -7.79 -13.05
N GLU A 86 9.31 -7.94 -14.39
CA GLU A 86 8.03 -8.05 -15.12
C GLU A 86 7.12 -9.18 -14.59
N SER A 87 7.69 -10.27 -14.06
CA SER A 87 6.93 -11.39 -13.48
C SER A 87 6.28 -11.11 -12.14
N ASP A 88 6.66 -10.02 -11.47
CA ASP A 88 6.06 -9.59 -10.19
C ASP A 88 4.78 -8.77 -10.41
N TYR A 89 4.36 -8.61 -11.66
CA TYR A 89 3.15 -7.89 -12.04
C TYR A 89 2.18 -8.77 -12.82
N VAL A 90 0.90 -8.52 -12.59
CA VAL A 90 -0.20 -9.05 -13.41
C VAL A 90 -0.95 -7.91 -14.06
N VAL A 91 -1.35 -8.10 -15.31
CA VAL A 91 -2.27 -7.17 -15.96
C VAL A 91 -3.66 -7.43 -15.42
N SER A 92 -4.30 -6.37 -14.93
CA SER A 92 -5.61 -6.42 -14.30
C SER A 92 -6.57 -5.42 -14.92
N THR A 93 -7.85 -5.77 -14.85
CA THR A 93 -8.98 -4.91 -15.21
C THR A 93 -9.81 -4.70 -13.94
N PRO A 94 -10.12 -3.45 -13.53
CA PRO A 94 -10.97 -3.19 -12.37
C PRO A 94 -12.28 -3.97 -12.43
N GLY A 95 -12.64 -4.61 -11.32
CA GLY A 95 -13.87 -5.40 -11.23
C GLY A 95 -13.83 -6.75 -11.92
N PHE A 96 -12.67 -7.24 -12.38
CA PHE A 96 -12.52 -8.56 -13.01
C PHE A 96 -13.16 -9.72 -12.22
N GLU A 97 -13.16 -9.65 -10.89
CA GLU A 97 -13.74 -10.68 -10.02
C GLU A 97 -15.27 -10.62 -9.91
N ILE A 98 -15.89 -9.49 -10.24
CA ILE A 98 -17.32 -9.22 -10.00
C ILE A 98 -18.11 -9.19 -11.31
N THR A 99 -17.56 -8.54 -12.34
CA THR A 99 -18.17 -8.41 -13.67
C THR A 99 -17.23 -8.95 -14.73
N HIS A 100 -17.81 -9.37 -15.86
CA HIS A 100 -17.12 -10.01 -16.97
C HIS A 100 -15.90 -9.24 -17.51
N SER A 101 -14.72 -9.33 -16.91
CA SER A 101 -13.40 -8.99 -17.49
C SER A 101 -13.25 -7.62 -18.19
N CYS A 102 -14.23 -6.74 -18.13
CA CYS A 102 -14.35 -5.56 -18.97
C CYS A 102 -14.89 -4.39 -18.15
N PHE A 103 -14.16 -3.29 -18.15
CA PHE A 103 -14.49 -2.08 -17.42
C PHE A 103 -14.54 -0.92 -18.40
N GLN A 104 -15.70 -0.27 -18.50
CA GLN A 104 -15.94 0.83 -19.46
C GLN A 104 -15.56 0.46 -20.91
N GLY A 105 -15.98 -0.73 -21.35
CA GLY A 105 -15.70 -1.21 -22.70
C GLY A 105 -14.23 -1.57 -22.98
N ARG A 106 -13.37 -1.70 -21.97
CA ARG A 106 -11.95 -2.09 -22.14
C ARG A 106 -11.52 -3.18 -21.16
N LYS A 107 -10.55 -3.99 -21.61
CA LYS A 107 -9.78 -4.92 -20.79
C LYS A 107 -8.32 -4.49 -20.73
N ASP A 108 -7.59 -5.04 -19.77
CA ASP A 108 -6.15 -4.90 -19.61
C ASP A 108 -5.77 -3.43 -19.42
N THR A 109 -6.09 -2.89 -18.25
CA THR A 109 -6.01 -1.44 -18.02
C THR A 109 -4.83 -1.03 -17.15
N SER A 110 -4.38 -1.90 -16.25
CA SER A 110 -3.41 -1.55 -15.22
C SER A 110 -2.55 -2.74 -14.82
N TYR A 111 -1.32 -2.48 -14.42
CA TYR A 111 -0.51 -3.47 -13.72
C TYR A 111 -0.87 -3.48 -12.24
N LEU A 112 -0.98 -4.68 -11.68
CA LEU A 112 -1.10 -4.92 -10.25
C LEU A 112 0.11 -5.74 -9.82
N LYS A 113 0.80 -5.29 -8.78
CA LYS A 113 1.90 -6.05 -8.19
C LYS A 113 1.36 -7.29 -7.47
N VAL A 114 2.01 -8.43 -7.63
CA VAL A 114 1.66 -9.65 -6.92
C VAL A 114 2.15 -9.53 -5.46
N PRO A 115 1.31 -9.79 -4.44
CA PRO A 115 1.64 -9.54 -3.03
C PRO A 115 2.65 -10.53 -2.42
N ILE A 116 3.14 -11.51 -3.19
CA ILE A 116 4.01 -12.59 -2.69
C ILE A 116 5.47 -12.14 -2.56
N ASN A 117 5.92 -11.24 -3.43
CA ASN A 117 7.32 -10.83 -3.49
C ASN A 117 7.49 -9.39 -2.97
N VAL A 118 8.36 -9.25 -1.96
CA VAL A 118 8.76 -7.95 -1.43
C VAL A 118 9.90 -7.39 -2.29
N CYS A 119 9.54 -6.49 -3.19
CA CYS A 119 10.44 -5.79 -4.11
C CYS A 119 9.97 -4.34 -4.29
N GLU A 120 10.83 -3.41 -4.73
CA GLU A 120 10.42 -2.03 -5.03
C GLU A 120 9.77 -1.95 -6.42
N SER A 121 8.55 -1.41 -6.48
CA SER A 121 7.80 -1.31 -7.73
C SER A 121 8.29 -0.16 -8.60
N ARG A 122 8.42 -0.46 -9.90
CA ARG A 122 8.67 0.49 -10.99
C ARG A 122 7.78 0.19 -12.20
N ILE A 123 6.50 0.54 -12.07
CA ILE A 123 5.50 0.34 -13.14
C ILE A 123 5.87 1.12 -14.41
N GLU A 124 6.55 2.26 -14.25
CA GLU A 124 7.01 3.11 -15.36
C GLU A 124 8.04 2.44 -16.28
N ASP A 125 8.78 1.45 -15.78
CA ASP A 125 9.75 0.67 -16.57
C ASP A 125 9.07 -0.46 -17.36
N LEU A 126 7.80 -0.77 -17.06
CA LEU A 126 7.06 -1.84 -17.72
C LEU A 126 6.58 -1.43 -19.13
N LYS A 127 6.40 -2.44 -19.98
CA LYS A 127 5.82 -2.25 -21.30
C LYS A 127 4.44 -1.61 -21.18
N LYS A 128 4.18 -0.59 -22.00
CA LYS A 128 2.85 0.05 -22.05
C LYS A 128 1.78 -0.98 -22.39
N ILE A 129 0.75 -1.05 -21.54
CA ILE A 129 -0.39 -1.94 -21.77
C ILE A 129 -1.18 -1.44 -22.98
N ILE A 130 -1.47 -2.34 -23.91
CA ILE A 130 -2.34 -2.08 -25.04
C ILE A 130 -3.74 -2.59 -24.66
N SER A 131 -4.59 -1.68 -24.18
CA SER A 131 -5.94 -2.05 -23.76
C SER A 131 -6.75 -2.60 -24.93
N THR A 132 -7.46 -3.71 -24.72
CA THR A 132 -8.30 -4.32 -25.76
C THR A 132 -9.75 -3.87 -25.60
N PRO A 133 -10.42 -3.39 -26.66
CA PRO A 133 -11.84 -3.02 -26.58
C PRO A 133 -12.72 -4.25 -26.40
N CYS A 134 -13.84 -4.08 -25.70
CA CYS A 134 -14.88 -5.09 -25.52
C CYS A 134 -16.07 -4.84 -26.43
N LEU A 135 -16.93 -5.86 -26.58
CA LEU A 135 -18.27 -5.69 -27.11
C LEU A 135 -19.14 -4.97 -26.07
N CYS A 136 -20.00 -4.06 -26.53
CA CYS A 136 -20.94 -3.37 -25.66
C CYS A 136 -21.94 -4.36 -25.05
N THR A 137 -22.20 -4.19 -23.77
CA THR A 137 -23.20 -4.92 -22.99
C THR A 137 -24.31 -3.97 -22.55
N PRO A 138 -25.48 -4.47 -22.09
CA PRO A 138 -26.51 -3.61 -21.53
C PRO A 138 -26.05 -2.73 -20.36
N GLU A 139 -25.01 -3.17 -19.62
CA GLU A 139 -24.42 -2.42 -18.50
C GLU A 139 -23.72 -1.12 -18.96
N ASP A 140 -23.32 -1.04 -20.23
CA ASP A 140 -22.63 0.13 -20.80
C ASP A 140 -23.60 1.27 -21.18
N PHE A 141 -24.92 1.05 -21.06
CA PHE A 141 -25.94 2.05 -21.40
C PHE A 141 -26.62 2.58 -20.14
N VAL A 142 -26.70 3.91 -20.02
CA VAL A 142 -27.47 4.63 -19.00
C VAL A 142 -28.66 5.33 -19.65
N TRP A 143 -29.79 5.36 -18.93
CA TRP A 143 -31.05 5.98 -19.34
C TRP A 143 -30.99 7.51 -19.34
#